data_AF-G9KEB6-F1
#
_entry.id   AF-G9KEB6-F1
#
_cell.length_a   1.000
_cell.length_b   1.000
_cell.length_c   1.000
_cell.angle_alpha   90.00
_cell.angle_beta   90.00
_cell.angle_gamma   90.00
#
_symmetry.space_group_name_H-M   'P 1'
#
loop_
_entity.id
_entity.type
_entity.pdbx_description
1 polymer ?
#
loop_
_entity_poly.entity_id
_entity_poly.type
_entity_poly.pdbx_seq_one_letter_code
_entity_poly.pdbx_strand_id
1 'polypeptide(L)'
;ENVMEDICSKLQEIKNPIQAIGLLVREMDYETEVEMEKGFNPAQPLNIRMNLSQLYGSNTAACIVCRGVCKIASTRFLICRDLLILQHLLMRLGDAVILGAGQLIQDQQDLLHRTTPLLLSYYLIKWGSQCLATDVPVDTLESNLQHLSVLELTDSGAIMANKFVSSPQTVVELFFQEVARKHIISHLFSQPKAPLSQTGLNWPEMITATTNYLLQLLWPSNPGCLFLECLMGNCQYVQLQDYIQLLRPWCQVNVGSCRFMLGRCYLVTGEGQKALDCFRHAASEVGKEEFLDRLIRSEDGEIVSTPKMQYYDKVLRLLDVVGLPELVIQLASSILTEVGGDWKSQATLRTCIFKHHLDLGHNSQAYEALTQIPDSSRQLDCLRQLVVVLCERSQLQDLVEFPYVNLHNEVVAIIESRARAVDLMTHNYYELLYAFHVFRHNYRKAGTVMFEYGMRLGREVRTLRGLEKQGNCYLAAVNCLRLIRPEYAWIVHPASGAVYDRPGASPKRNHDGECTAAPTNRQIEILELGDLEK
;
A
#
# COMPACT_ATOMS: atom_id res chain seq x y z
N GLU A 1 23.61 56.68 -17.90
CA GLU A 1 24.75 56.77 -16.97
C GLU A 1 25.19 55.33 -16.65
N ASN A 2 26.49 55.05 -16.67
CA ASN A 2 27.05 53.69 -16.67
C ASN A 2 26.90 53.01 -15.29
N VAL A 3 25.69 52.54 -14.99
CA VAL A 3 25.38 51.81 -13.74
C VAL A 3 26.32 50.63 -13.50
N MET A 4 26.83 50.01 -14.57
CA MET A 4 27.83 48.94 -14.50
C MET A 4 29.17 49.43 -13.95
N GLU A 5 29.64 50.62 -14.33
CA GLU A 5 30.89 51.20 -13.83
C GLU A 5 30.75 51.60 -12.36
N ASP A 6 29.59 52.13 -11.97
CA ASP A 6 29.27 52.45 -10.57
C ASP A 6 29.17 51.20 -9.67
N ILE A 7 28.66 50.09 -10.20
CA ILE A 7 28.65 48.80 -9.49
C ILE A 7 30.09 48.28 -9.34
N CYS A 8 30.90 48.36 -10.40
CA CYS A 8 32.30 47.94 -10.37
C CYS A 8 33.12 48.73 -9.35
N SER A 9 32.97 50.07 -9.31
CA SER A 9 33.70 50.92 -8.36
C SER A 9 33.34 50.59 -6.91
N LYS A 10 32.05 50.43 -6.60
CA LYS A 10 31.59 50.01 -5.27
C LYS A 10 32.04 48.61 -4.88
N LEU A 11 32.08 47.68 -5.82
CA LEU A 11 32.57 46.32 -5.57
C LEU A 11 34.06 46.29 -5.27
N GLN A 12 34.85 47.18 -5.88
CA GLN A 12 36.29 47.33 -5.60
C GLN A 12 36.57 47.94 -4.22
N GLU A 13 35.67 48.75 -3.68
CA GLU A 13 35.78 49.29 -2.31
C GLU A 13 35.61 48.21 -1.23
N ILE A 14 34.92 47.11 -1.54
CA ILE A 14 34.65 46.03 -0.60
C ILE A 14 35.86 45.08 -0.55
N LYS A 15 36.48 44.95 0.63
CA LYS A 15 37.68 44.12 0.83
C LYS A 15 37.50 42.65 0.46
N ASN A 16 36.36 42.03 0.80
CA ASN A 16 36.07 40.62 0.57
C ASN A 16 34.57 40.39 0.25
N PRO A 17 34.12 40.65 -0.98
CA PRO A 17 32.69 40.53 -1.34
C PRO A 17 32.19 39.08 -1.25
N ILE A 18 33.01 38.10 -1.62
CA ILE A 18 32.63 36.66 -1.63
C ILE A 18 32.30 36.18 -0.21
N GLN A 19 33.12 36.55 0.78
CA GLN A 19 32.91 36.15 2.17
C GLN A 19 31.66 36.80 2.77
N ALA A 20 31.39 38.07 2.45
CA ALA A 20 30.18 38.76 2.90
C ALA A 20 28.91 38.12 2.32
N ILE A 21 28.92 37.76 1.03
CA ILE A 21 27.81 37.04 0.40
C ILE A 21 27.67 35.65 1.04
N GLY A 22 28.78 34.93 1.28
CA GLY A 22 28.75 33.62 1.95
C GLY A 22 28.13 33.65 3.34
N LEU A 23 28.43 34.66 4.15
CA LEU A 23 27.79 34.87 5.46
C LEU A 23 26.29 35.14 5.31
N LEU A 24 25.89 35.98 4.36
CA LEU A 24 24.48 36.29 4.14
C LEU A 24 23.68 35.07 3.65
N VAL A 25 24.28 34.24 2.79
CA VAL A 25 23.69 32.97 2.33
C VAL A 25 23.52 32.01 3.51
N ARG A 26 24.52 31.91 4.39
CA ARG A 26 24.46 31.07 5.59
C ARG A 26 23.34 31.48 6.56
N GLU A 27 23.17 32.78 6.81
CA GLU A 27 22.10 33.28 7.69
C GLU A 27 20.69 33.13 7.07
N MET A 28 20.62 33.01 5.75
CA MET A 28 19.38 32.73 5.05
C MET A 28 19.10 31.24 4.91
N ASP A 29 20.00 30.36 5.32
CA ASP A 29 19.79 28.92 5.23
C ASP A 29 18.99 28.41 6.44
N TYR A 30 17.93 27.66 6.18
CA TYR A 30 17.09 27.03 7.19
C TYR A 30 17.23 25.50 7.20
N GLU A 31 18.23 24.97 6.50
CA GLU A 31 18.59 23.56 6.61
C GLU A 31 19.01 23.25 8.06
N THR A 32 18.39 22.23 8.66
CA THR A 32 18.65 21.85 10.05
C THR A 32 19.09 20.41 10.14
N GLU A 33 20.20 20.14 10.84
CA GLU A 33 20.63 18.78 11.25
C GLU A 33 19.78 18.21 12.41
N VAL A 34 18.69 18.88 12.80
CA VAL A 34 18.01 18.61 14.07
C VAL A 34 17.04 17.44 13.92
N GLU A 35 17.40 16.32 14.52
CA GLU A 35 16.50 15.20 14.86
C GLU A 35 15.22 15.74 15.52
N MET A 36 14.11 15.70 14.78
CA MET A 36 12.80 16.15 15.25
C MET A 36 12.15 15.19 16.27
N GLU A 37 12.81 14.07 16.60
CA GLU A 37 12.30 13.01 17.48
C GLU A 37 12.80 13.09 18.95
N LYS A 38 13.05 14.28 19.49
CA LYS A 38 13.17 14.39 20.96
C LYS A 38 11.77 14.44 21.57
N GLY A 39 11.33 13.26 22.00
CA GLY A 39 10.08 13.03 22.70
C GLY A 39 9.81 14.01 23.85
N PHE A 40 8.52 14.13 24.16
CA PHE A 40 7.97 15.05 25.14
C PHE A 40 8.68 14.95 26.50
N ASN A 41 9.28 16.05 26.96
CA ASN A 41 9.66 16.19 28.37
C ASN A 41 8.40 16.59 29.19
N PRO A 42 7.93 15.75 30.13
CA PRO A 42 6.71 16.01 30.89
C PRO A 42 6.83 17.11 31.97
N ALA A 43 7.96 17.82 32.05
CA ALA A 43 8.33 18.64 33.20
C ALA A 43 7.77 20.08 33.24
N GLN A 44 6.82 20.50 32.38
CA GLN A 44 6.32 21.89 32.34
C GLN A 44 4.81 22.01 32.57
N PRO A 45 4.33 23.14 33.14
CA PRO A 45 2.95 23.31 33.60
C PRO A 45 1.91 23.26 32.46
N LEU A 46 0.93 22.38 32.61
CA LEU A 46 -0.13 22.09 31.62
C LEU A 46 -0.93 23.33 31.19
N ASN A 47 -1.15 24.30 32.07
CA ASN A 47 -1.95 25.50 31.78
C ASN A 47 -1.31 26.39 30.70
N ILE A 48 0.02 26.57 30.72
CA ILE A 48 0.73 27.36 29.71
C ILE A 48 0.67 26.64 28.36
N ARG A 49 0.75 25.31 28.37
CA ARG A 49 0.63 24.47 27.16
C ARG A 49 -0.75 24.56 26.53
N MET A 50 -1.81 24.50 27.32
CA MET A 50 -3.19 24.64 26.83
C MET A 50 -3.47 26.04 26.30
N ASN A 51 -2.97 27.09 26.95
CA ASN A 51 -3.19 28.45 26.49
C ASN A 51 -2.45 28.74 25.16
N LEU A 52 -1.21 28.28 25.01
CA LEU A 52 -0.44 28.45 23.77
C LEU A 52 -1.01 27.60 22.62
N SER A 53 -1.48 26.39 22.90
CA SER A 53 -2.11 25.55 21.87
C SER A 53 -3.45 26.12 21.39
N GLN A 54 -4.25 26.71 22.29
CA GLN A 54 -5.48 27.41 21.94
C GLN A 54 -5.21 28.68 21.13
N LEU A 55 -4.22 29.48 21.55
CA LEU A 55 -3.86 30.72 20.88
C LEU A 55 -3.38 30.49 19.44
N TYR A 56 -2.39 29.61 19.25
CA TYR A 56 -1.88 29.25 17.93
C TYR A 56 -2.86 28.37 17.14
N GLY A 57 -3.92 27.88 17.78
CA GLY A 57 -5.05 27.25 17.11
C GLY A 57 -6.10 28.21 16.56
N SER A 58 -5.99 29.52 16.85
CA SER A 58 -6.88 30.50 16.24
C SER A 58 -6.52 30.75 14.77
N ASN A 59 -7.53 30.90 13.91
CA ASN A 59 -7.34 31.19 12.48
C ASN A 59 -6.54 32.49 12.27
N THR A 60 -6.72 33.49 13.15
CA THR A 60 -5.99 34.75 13.08
C THR A 60 -4.50 34.57 13.37
N ALA A 61 -4.13 33.80 14.40
CA ALA A 61 -2.73 33.53 14.70
C ALA A 61 -2.06 32.73 13.57
N ALA A 62 -2.76 31.71 13.04
CA ALA A 62 -2.29 30.95 11.89
C ALA A 62 -2.04 31.86 10.68
N CYS A 63 -2.99 32.75 10.34
CA CYS A 63 -2.85 33.70 9.25
C CYS A 63 -1.67 34.65 9.46
N ILE A 64 -1.49 35.21 10.67
CA ILE A 64 -0.36 36.12 10.98
C ILE A 64 0.99 35.41 10.76
N VAL A 65 1.15 34.20 11.30
CA VAL A 65 2.40 33.43 11.17
C VAL A 65 2.65 33.05 9.70
N CYS A 66 1.64 32.54 8.99
CA CYS A 66 1.77 32.11 7.60
C CYS A 66 2.02 33.29 6.65
N ARG A 67 1.40 34.45 6.89
CA ARG A 67 1.70 35.70 6.16
C ARG A 67 3.11 36.21 6.47
N GLY A 68 3.57 36.04 7.70
CA GLY A 68 4.96 36.30 8.10
C GLY A 68 5.94 35.46 7.28
N VAL A 69 5.72 34.14 7.22
CA VAL A 69 6.49 33.20 6.38
C VAL A 69 6.45 33.61 4.91
N CYS A 70 5.26 33.89 4.36
CA CYS A 70 5.10 34.36 2.97
C CYS A 70 5.93 35.60 2.69
N LYS A 71 5.93 36.58 3.61
CA LYS A 71 6.66 37.83 3.45
C LYS A 71 8.17 37.61 3.51
N ILE A 72 8.65 36.80 4.46
CA ILE A 72 10.07 36.42 4.59
C ILE A 72 10.53 35.68 3.34
N ALA A 73 9.77 34.67 2.88
CA ALA A 73 10.12 33.92 1.68
C ALA A 73 10.15 34.82 0.45
N SER A 74 9.20 35.75 0.31
CA SER A 74 9.15 36.68 -0.82
C SER A 74 10.33 37.67 -0.82
N THR A 75 10.72 38.21 0.33
CA THR A 75 11.86 39.13 0.41
C THR A 75 13.18 38.40 0.20
N ARG A 76 13.37 37.25 0.84
CA ARG A 76 14.58 36.44 0.68
C ARG A 76 14.72 35.87 -0.72
N PHE A 77 13.62 35.51 -1.39
CA PHE A 77 13.63 35.16 -2.82
C PHE A 77 14.20 36.28 -3.68
N LEU A 78 13.74 37.53 -3.49
CA LEU A 78 14.26 38.68 -4.25
C LEU A 78 15.74 38.92 -3.94
N ILE A 79 16.15 38.83 -2.68
CA ILE A 79 17.56 38.95 -2.27
C ILE A 79 18.40 37.86 -2.96
N CYS A 80 17.97 36.60 -2.94
CA CYS A 80 18.70 35.50 -3.58
C CYS A 80 18.80 35.69 -5.10
N ARG A 81 17.72 36.16 -5.75
CA ARG A 81 17.73 36.48 -7.18
C ARG A 81 18.74 37.57 -7.49
N ASP A 82 18.71 38.66 -6.72
CA ASP A 82 19.59 39.81 -6.93
C ASP A 82 21.05 39.45 -6.63
N LEU A 83 21.30 38.60 -5.63
CA LEU A 83 22.61 38.02 -5.35
C LEU A 83 23.12 37.14 -6.49
N LEU A 84 22.28 36.29 -7.08
CA LEU A 84 22.67 35.46 -8.22
C LEU A 84 23.04 36.32 -9.44
N ILE A 85 22.27 37.38 -9.70
CA ILE A 85 22.60 38.36 -10.75
C ILE A 85 23.96 39.01 -10.43
N LEU A 86 24.19 39.44 -9.19
CA LEU A 86 25.45 40.05 -8.76
C LEU A 86 26.63 39.07 -8.88
N GLN A 87 26.46 37.80 -8.48
CA GLN A 87 27.48 36.77 -8.60
C GLN A 87 27.83 36.48 -10.07
N HIS A 88 26.83 36.44 -10.96
CA HIS A 88 27.07 36.26 -12.39
C HIS A 88 27.79 37.46 -13.01
N LEU A 89 27.48 38.68 -12.55
CA LEU A 89 28.21 39.89 -12.94
C LEU A 89 29.65 39.87 -12.42
N LEU A 90 29.87 39.44 -11.16
CA LEU A 90 31.20 39.26 -10.58
C LEU A 90 32.05 38.26 -11.37
N MET A 91 31.46 37.14 -11.82
CA MET A 91 32.16 36.18 -12.69
C MET A 91 32.59 36.82 -14.01
N ARG A 92 31.71 37.59 -14.66
CA ARG A 92 32.02 38.26 -15.94
C ARG A 92 33.06 39.39 -15.80
N LEU A 93 33.10 40.05 -14.65
CA LEU A 93 34.01 41.17 -14.37
C LEU A 93 35.37 40.68 -13.80
N GLY A 94 35.36 39.56 -13.09
CA GLY A 94 36.55 38.91 -12.54
C GLY A 94 37.56 38.49 -13.61
N ASP A 95 37.09 38.15 -14.81
CA ASP A 95 37.95 37.84 -15.96
C ASP A 95 38.80 39.04 -16.44
N ALA A 96 38.43 40.28 -16.09
CA ALA A 96 39.04 41.47 -16.68
C ALA A 96 39.93 42.29 -15.73
N VAL A 97 39.69 42.33 -14.40
CA VAL A 97 40.29 43.39 -13.55
C VAL A 97 40.75 42.98 -12.13
N ILE A 98 40.36 41.83 -11.54
CA ILE A 98 40.57 41.58 -10.09
C ILE A 98 41.23 40.21 -9.80
N LEU A 99 42.54 40.24 -9.50
CA LEU A 99 43.39 39.31 -8.69
C LEU A 99 43.15 37.77 -8.64
N GLY A 100 44.25 37.00 -8.74
CA GLY A 100 44.42 35.72 -7.99
C GLY A 100 43.66 34.51 -8.53
N ALA A 101 43.96 34.12 -9.77
CA ALA A 101 43.11 33.39 -10.73
C ALA A 101 42.73 31.91 -10.45
N GLY A 102 42.69 31.41 -9.22
CA GLY A 102 42.35 30.00 -8.95
C GLY A 102 41.31 29.79 -7.87
N GLN A 103 41.68 30.08 -6.62
CA GLN A 103 40.84 29.81 -5.45
C GLN A 103 39.58 30.68 -5.39
N LEU A 104 39.65 31.95 -5.83
CA LEU A 104 38.50 32.85 -5.80
C LEU A 104 37.41 32.47 -6.83
N ILE A 105 37.79 31.87 -7.96
CA ILE A 105 36.84 31.38 -8.97
C ILE A 105 36.12 30.14 -8.45
N GLN A 106 36.86 29.22 -7.80
CA GLN A 106 36.27 28.04 -7.16
C GLN A 106 35.31 28.45 -6.03
N ASP A 107 35.71 29.37 -5.15
CA ASP A 107 34.86 29.87 -4.06
C ASP A 107 33.59 30.57 -4.58
N GLN A 108 33.68 31.28 -5.72
CA GLN A 108 32.52 31.89 -6.38
C GLN A 108 31.57 30.87 -7.01
N GLN A 109 32.12 29.84 -7.67
CA GLN A 109 31.32 28.74 -8.21
C GLN A 109 30.61 27.97 -7.10
N ASP A 110 31.30 27.68 -6.00
CA ASP A 110 30.72 27.02 -4.83
C ASP A 110 29.58 27.86 -4.22
N LEU A 111 29.74 29.20 -4.17
CA LEU A 111 28.68 30.10 -3.71
C LEU A 111 27.45 30.08 -4.63
N LEU A 112 27.67 30.01 -5.94
CA LEU A 112 26.60 29.96 -6.94
C LEU A 112 25.82 28.64 -6.84
N HIS A 113 26.53 27.54 -6.59
CA HIS A 113 25.94 26.23 -6.29
C HIS A 113 25.12 26.22 -5.00
N ARG A 114 25.43 27.05 -4.00
CA ARG A 114 24.63 27.18 -2.76
C ARG A 114 23.45 28.13 -2.88
N THR A 115 23.60 29.23 -3.60
CA THR A 115 22.52 30.23 -3.77
C THR A 115 21.40 29.77 -4.68
N THR A 116 21.70 28.90 -5.65
CA THR A 116 20.69 28.38 -6.58
C THR A 116 19.63 27.52 -5.87
N PRO A 117 19.97 26.49 -5.09
CA PRO A 117 19.00 25.75 -4.26
C PRO A 117 18.27 26.67 -3.27
N LEU A 118 18.96 27.65 -2.68
CA LEU A 118 18.34 28.59 -1.75
C LEU A 118 17.21 29.40 -2.41
N LEU A 119 17.45 29.92 -3.62
CA LEU A 119 16.43 30.59 -4.42
C LEU A 119 15.22 29.68 -4.68
N LEU A 120 15.47 28.42 -5.04
CA LEU A 120 14.44 27.45 -5.37
C LEU A 120 13.62 27.03 -4.12
N SER A 121 14.27 26.86 -2.97
CA SER A 121 13.60 26.64 -1.68
C SER A 121 12.67 27.80 -1.32
N TYR A 122 13.14 29.05 -1.44
CA TYR A 122 12.28 30.21 -1.18
C TYR A 122 11.15 30.36 -2.20
N TYR A 123 11.39 29.99 -3.46
CA TYR A 123 10.34 29.95 -4.48
C TYR A 123 9.25 28.93 -4.12
N LEU A 124 9.63 27.72 -3.68
CA LEU A 124 8.68 26.69 -3.25
C LEU A 124 7.85 27.15 -2.04
N ILE A 125 8.49 27.70 -1.01
CA ILE A 125 7.79 28.18 0.18
C ILE A 125 6.84 29.33 -0.18
N LYS A 126 7.30 30.25 -1.04
CA LYS A 126 6.46 31.33 -1.57
C LYS A 126 5.26 30.77 -2.34
N TRP A 127 5.48 29.82 -3.24
CA TRP A 127 4.42 29.15 -3.98
C TRP A 127 3.40 28.50 -3.04
N GLY A 128 3.85 27.73 -2.04
CA GLY A 128 2.97 27.06 -1.08
C GLY A 128 2.15 28.05 -0.24
N SER A 129 2.72 29.21 0.08
CA SER A 129 2.03 30.28 0.82
C SER A 129 1.01 31.08 -0.03
N GLN A 130 1.07 30.94 -1.35
CA GLN A 130 0.15 31.60 -2.29
C GLN A 130 -0.88 30.61 -2.86
N CYS A 131 -0.55 29.32 -2.86
CA CYS A 131 -1.40 28.24 -3.35
C CYS A 131 -2.57 28.02 -2.39
N LEU A 132 -3.79 28.09 -2.93
CA LEU A 132 -5.02 27.83 -2.19
C LEU A 132 -5.24 26.33 -2.05
N ALA A 133 -5.70 25.91 -0.88
CA ALA A 133 -6.16 24.55 -0.65
C ALA A 133 -7.50 24.32 -1.38
N THR A 134 -7.68 23.12 -1.91
CA THR A 134 -8.93 22.67 -2.54
C THR A 134 -9.92 22.24 -1.47
N ASP A 135 -11.20 22.56 -1.64
CA ASP A 135 -12.25 22.00 -0.80
C ASP A 135 -12.50 20.53 -1.18
N VAL A 136 -12.35 19.62 -0.22
CA VAL A 136 -12.43 18.18 -0.42
C VAL A 136 -13.72 17.64 0.20
N PRO A 137 -14.54 16.85 -0.52
CA PRO A 137 -15.75 16.26 0.03
C PRO A 137 -15.43 15.22 1.11
N VAL A 138 -16.32 15.08 2.09
CA VAL A 138 -16.12 14.20 3.26
C VAL A 138 -15.90 12.74 2.84
N ASP A 139 -16.62 12.27 1.82
CA ASP A 139 -16.51 10.90 1.32
C ASP A 139 -15.10 10.56 0.81
N THR A 140 -14.45 11.49 0.10
CA THR A 140 -13.07 11.31 -0.37
C THR A 140 -12.06 11.33 0.77
N LEU A 141 -12.32 12.11 1.82
CA LEU A 141 -11.47 12.13 3.01
C LEU A 141 -11.60 10.81 3.78
N GLU A 142 -12.81 10.27 3.91
CA GLU A 142 -13.05 8.98 4.56
C GLU A 142 -12.41 7.82 3.79
N SER A 143 -12.52 7.80 2.46
CA SER A 143 -11.80 6.84 1.63
C SER A 143 -10.28 6.95 1.81
N ASN A 144 -9.71 8.17 1.82
CA ASN A 144 -8.29 8.36 2.06
C ASN A 144 -7.85 7.90 3.46
N LEU A 145 -8.70 8.10 4.47
CA LEU A 145 -8.47 7.60 5.82
C LEU A 145 -8.39 6.08 5.86
N GLN A 146 -9.28 5.37 5.14
CA GLN A 146 -9.23 3.92 5.01
C GLN A 146 -7.91 3.47 4.34
N HIS A 147 -7.48 4.15 3.27
CA HIS A 147 -6.20 3.86 2.62
C HIS A 147 -4.99 4.14 3.54
N LEU A 148 -5.06 5.19 4.36
CA LEU A 148 -4.00 5.56 5.31
C LEU A 148 -3.91 4.62 6.50
N SER A 149 -5.04 4.14 7.02
CA SER A 149 -5.06 3.16 8.11
C SER A 149 -4.45 1.83 7.68
N VAL A 150 -4.67 1.41 6.43
CA VAL A 150 -4.04 0.20 5.85
C VAL A 150 -2.52 0.32 5.80
N LEU A 151 -2.02 1.55 5.60
CA LEU A 151 -0.60 1.85 5.60
C LEU A 151 -0.04 2.08 7.02
N GLU A 152 -0.87 2.01 8.07
CA GLU A 152 -0.49 2.30 9.48
C GLU A 152 0.11 3.71 9.67
N LEU A 153 -0.19 4.65 8.78
CA LEU A 153 0.31 6.02 8.86
C LEU A 153 -0.53 6.92 9.83
N THR A 154 -1.48 6.32 10.56
CA THR A 154 -2.50 7.03 11.34
C THR A 154 -2.04 7.60 12.68
N ASP A 155 -0.79 7.40 13.08
CA ASP A 155 -0.23 7.98 14.30
C ASP A 155 -0.05 9.51 14.24
N SER A 156 -0.21 10.11 13.07
CA SER A 156 -0.44 11.55 12.98
C SER A 156 -1.88 11.85 13.40
N GLY A 157 -2.12 11.95 14.72
CA GLY A 157 -3.41 12.28 15.35
C GLY A 157 -3.98 13.67 15.00
N ALA A 158 -4.06 14.00 13.71
CA ALA A 158 -4.52 15.26 13.15
C ALA A 158 -5.83 15.12 12.37
N ILE A 159 -6.23 13.93 11.93
CA ILE A 159 -7.25 13.81 10.88
C ILE A 159 -8.71 13.95 11.38
N MET A 160 -8.92 14.19 12.68
CA MET A 160 -10.25 14.52 13.22
C MET A 160 -10.31 15.96 13.76
N ALA A 161 -10.34 16.93 12.85
CA ALA A 161 -10.98 18.21 13.10
C ALA A 161 -11.25 18.99 11.79
N ASN A 162 -12.04 18.45 10.86
CA ASN A 162 -12.75 19.31 9.90
C ASN A 162 -13.80 20.14 10.64
N LYS A 163 -13.35 21.11 11.43
CA LYS A 163 -14.19 22.25 11.80
C LYS A 163 -14.29 23.09 10.54
N PHE A 164 -15.46 23.05 9.91
CA PHE A 164 -15.93 23.95 8.86
C PHE A 164 -15.14 25.27 8.83
N VAL A 165 -14.14 25.35 7.96
CA VAL A 165 -13.32 26.55 7.81
C VAL A 165 -14.12 27.53 6.97
N SER A 166 -14.49 28.66 7.56
CA SER A 166 -15.35 29.67 6.93
C SER A 166 -14.62 30.58 5.91
N SER A 167 -13.37 30.28 5.53
CA SER A 167 -12.55 31.12 4.65
C SER A 167 -11.53 30.31 3.84
N PRO A 168 -11.20 30.72 2.59
CA PRO A 168 -10.19 30.04 1.79
C PRO A 168 -8.83 30.07 2.49
N GLN A 169 -8.28 28.90 2.78
CA GLN A 169 -6.96 28.73 3.39
C GLN A 169 -5.91 28.41 2.33
N THR A 170 -4.69 28.87 2.57
CA THR A 170 -3.52 28.46 1.79
C THR A 170 -3.03 27.09 2.26
N VAL A 171 -2.30 26.39 1.40
CA VAL A 171 -1.68 25.10 1.73
C VAL A 171 -0.79 25.19 2.97
N VAL A 172 -0.03 26.28 3.13
CA VAL A 172 0.82 26.50 4.30
C VAL A 172 0.01 26.74 5.58
N GLU A 173 -1.12 27.43 5.49
CA GLU A 173 -2.03 27.63 6.64
C GLU A 173 -2.63 26.30 7.10
N LEU A 174 -3.03 25.45 6.15
CA LEU A 174 -3.50 24.10 6.42
C LEU A 174 -2.42 23.25 7.10
N PHE A 175 -1.19 23.26 6.57
CA PHE A 175 -0.05 22.58 7.20
C PHE A 175 0.23 23.07 8.63
N PHE A 176 0.15 24.39 8.84
CA PHE A 176 0.37 24.98 10.15
C PHE A 176 -0.64 24.51 11.18
N GLN A 177 -1.93 24.49 10.82
CA GLN A 177 -3.02 24.12 11.71
C GLN A 177 -2.98 22.63 12.10
N GLU A 178 -2.71 21.75 11.14
CA GLU A 178 -2.80 20.30 11.33
C GLU A 178 -1.57 19.68 11.97
N VAL A 179 -0.38 20.02 11.45
CA VAL A 179 0.88 19.33 11.79
C VAL A 179 1.85 20.27 12.48
N ALA A 180 2.24 21.37 11.82
CA ALA A 180 3.38 22.17 12.26
C ALA A 180 3.19 22.74 13.67
N ARG A 181 1.99 23.21 14.02
CA ARG A 181 1.68 23.76 15.35
C ARG A 181 2.06 22.79 16.47
N LYS A 182 1.77 21.49 16.33
CA LYS A 182 2.06 20.49 17.37
C LYS A 182 3.57 20.32 17.57
N HIS A 183 4.32 20.21 16.47
CA HIS A 183 5.78 20.07 16.50
C HIS A 183 6.46 21.33 17.03
N ILE A 184 6.04 22.52 16.56
CA ILE A 184 6.58 23.82 17.01
C ILE A 184 6.34 23.99 18.51
N ILE A 185 5.14 23.72 19.00
CA ILE A 185 4.80 23.83 20.41
C ILE A 185 5.62 22.83 21.25
N SER A 186 5.74 21.58 20.82
CA SER A 186 6.57 20.57 21.49
C SER A 186 8.03 21.04 21.60
N HIS A 187 8.58 21.57 20.50
CA HIS A 187 9.96 22.04 20.43
C HIS A 187 10.20 23.29 21.30
N LEU A 188 9.26 24.25 21.32
CA LEU A 188 9.32 25.41 22.21
C LEU A 188 9.35 25.00 23.69
N PHE A 189 8.68 23.90 24.04
CA PHE A 189 8.64 23.38 25.40
C PHE A 189 9.77 22.42 25.76
N SER A 190 10.44 21.80 24.78
CA SER A 190 11.56 20.87 25.04
C SER A 190 12.88 21.59 25.34
N GLN A 191 13.00 22.88 25.00
CA GLN A 191 14.24 23.63 25.24
C GLN A 191 14.50 23.88 26.73
N PRO A 192 15.62 23.38 27.29
CA PRO A 192 15.93 23.42 28.72
C PRO A 192 16.39 24.80 29.24
N LYS A 193 16.37 25.86 28.41
CA LYS A 193 16.99 27.17 28.71
C LYS A 193 16.06 28.38 28.65
N ALA A 194 14.74 28.22 28.58
CA ALA A 194 13.84 29.36 28.72
C ALA A 194 13.32 29.47 30.17
N PRO A 195 13.66 30.52 30.94
CA PRO A 195 13.03 30.80 32.22
C PRO A 195 11.60 31.30 31.96
N LEU A 196 10.70 30.39 31.59
CA LEU A 196 9.27 30.67 31.37
C LEU A 196 8.53 31.07 32.65
N SER A 197 9.25 31.20 33.78
CA SER A 197 8.66 31.53 35.07
C SER A 197 8.63 33.01 35.42
N GLN A 198 9.36 33.94 34.77
CA GLN A 198 9.44 35.32 35.29
C GLN A 198 9.57 36.50 34.30
N THR A 199 9.60 36.29 32.99
CA THR A 199 9.57 37.41 32.03
C THR A 199 8.42 37.22 31.05
N GLY A 200 7.58 38.26 30.89
CA GLY A 200 6.40 38.21 30.04
C GLY A 200 6.76 37.73 28.64
N LEU A 201 5.93 36.84 28.08
CA LEU A 201 6.08 36.37 26.71
C LEU A 201 6.04 37.59 25.77
N ASN A 202 7.20 38.00 25.28
CA ASN A 202 7.29 39.04 24.26
C ASN A 202 6.67 38.46 22.98
N TRP A 203 5.44 38.87 22.68
CA TRP A 203 4.71 38.48 21.48
C TRP A 203 5.54 38.49 20.19
N PRO A 204 6.36 39.52 19.91
CA PRO A 204 7.18 39.56 18.71
C PRO A 204 8.25 38.47 18.66
N GLU A 205 8.89 38.16 19.79
CA GLU A 205 9.91 37.11 19.87
C GLU A 205 9.29 35.73 19.67
N MET A 206 8.12 35.49 20.25
CA MET A 206 7.39 34.23 20.10
C MET A 206 6.90 34.01 18.67
N ILE A 207 6.37 35.06 18.02
CA ILE A 207 5.98 35.01 16.61
C ILE A 207 7.21 34.78 15.72
N THR A 208 8.33 35.43 16.01
CA THR A 208 9.58 35.25 15.23
C THR A 208 10.11 33.82 15.37
N ALA A 209 10.13 33.28 16.60
CA ALA A 209 10.54 31.91 16.85
C ALA A 209 9.64 30.89 16.12
N THR A 210 8.31 31.03 16.25
CA THR A 210 7.36 30.15 15.56
C THR A 210 7.46 30.24 14.04
N THR A 211 7.66 31.44 13.50
CA THR A 211 7.86 31.66 12.05
C THR A 211 9.15 31.00 11.56
N ASN A 212 10.24 31.08 12.32
CA ASN A 212 11.51 30.41 11.99
C ASN A 212 11.38 28.88 12.03
N TYR A 213 10.73 28.32 13.06
CA TYR A 213 10.48 26.86 13.10
C TYR A 213 9.56 26.40 11.97
N LEU A 214 8.55 27.19 11.60
CA LEU A 214 7.71 26.88 10.45
C LEU A 214 8.52 26.89 9.13
N LEU A 215 9.44 27.84 8.96
CA LEU A 215 10.35 27.87 7.80
C LEU A 215 11.26 26.64 7.74
N GLN A 216 11.78 26.18 8.87
CA GLN A 216 12.55 24.93 8.96
C GLN A 216 11.70 23.71 8.59
N LEU A 217 10.45 23.65 9.06
CA LEU A 217 9.53 22.55 8.73
C LEU A 217 9.12 22.50 7.26
N LEU A 218 9.04 23.67 6.61
CA LEU A 218 8.72 23.79 5.19
C LEU A 218 9.95 23.64 4.29
N TRP A 219 11.15 23.55 4.87
CA TRP A 219 12.39 23.51 4.10
C TRP A 219 12.48 22.20 3.30
N PRO A 220 12.62 22.25 1.96
CA PRO A 220 12.53 21.05 1.13
C PRO A 220 13.64 20.02 1.37
N SER A 221 14.84 20.46 1.79
CA SER A 221 15.99 19.58 2.03
C SER A 221 15.94 18.86 3.38
N ASN A 222 14.98 19.15 4.25
CA ASN A 222 14.91 18.52 5.57
C ASN A 222 14.30 17.10 5.49
N PRO A 223 14.80 16.10 6.26
CA PRO A 223 14.47 14.68 6.09
C PRO A 223 13.04 14.27 6.53
N GLY A 224 12.25 15.18 7.11
CA GLY A 224 10.99 14.83 7.74
C GLY A 224 9.78 14.60 6.81
N CYS A 225 9.78 15.09 5.56
CA CYS A 225 8.64 15.01 4.62
C CYS A 225 7.25 15.45 5.13
N LEU A 226 7.16 16.05 6.33
CA LEU A 226 5.89 16.30 7.05
C LEU A 226 4.90 17.15 6.24
N PHE A 227 5.41 18.10 5.45
CA PHE A 227 4.58 18.92 4.58
C PHE A 227 3.86 18.09 3.51
N LEU A 228 4.58 17.15 2.88
CA LEU A 228 4.01 16.28 1.87
C LEU A 228 3.04 15.26 2.47
N GLU A 229 3.38 14.71 3.64
CA GLU A 229 2.48 13.84 4.41
C GLU A 229 1.16 14.54 4.74
N CYS A 230 1.22 15.80 5.17
CA CYS A 230 0.05 16.61 5.50
C CYS A 230 -0.85 16.86 4.28
N LEU A 231 -0.26 17.20 3.13
CA LEU A 231 -1.02 17.41 1.89
C LEU A 231 -1.72 16.13 1.44
N MET A 232 -1.02 15.01 1.53
CA MET A 232 -1.55 13.70 1.18
C MET A 232 -2.66 13.26 2.15
N GLY A 233 -2.52 13.50 3.45
CA GLY A 233 -3.55 13.25 4.46
C GLY A 233 -4.85 14.04 4.23
N ASN A 234 -4.72 15.29 3.82
CA ASN A 234 -5.85 16.18 3.55
C ASN A 234 -6.35 16.13 2.10
N CYS A 235 -5.97 15.10 1.32
CA CYS A 235 -6.41 14.86 -0.06
C CYS A 235 -6.10 16.01 -1.05
N GLN A 236 -5.05 16.79 -0.80
CA GLN A 236 -4.63 17.90 -1.67
C GLN A 236 -3.72 17.39 -2.81
N TYR A 237 -4.25 16.48 -3.63
CA TYR A 237 -3.44 15.73 -4.61
C TYR A 237 -2.88 16.61 -5.75
N VAL A 238 -3.63 17.61 -6.21
CA VAL A 238 -3.19 18.51 -7.29
C VAL A 238 -2.01 19.36 -6.83
N GLN A 239 -2.15 20.00 -5.67
CA GLN A 239 -1.09 20.80 -5.06
C GLN A 239 0.14 19.94 -4.75
N LEU A 240 -0.06 18.70 -4.31
CA LEU A 240 1.03 17.77 -4.08
C LEU A 240 1.79 17.41 -5.37
N GLN A 241 1.07 17.15 -6.47
CA GLN A 241 1.68 16.91 -7.78
C GLN A 241 2.50 18.12 -8.25
N ASP A 242 1.94 19.33 -8.18
CA ASP A 242 2.62 20.56 -8.57
C ASP A 242 3.88 20.80 -7.73
N TYR A 243 3.79 20.60 -6.42
CA TYR A 243 4.94 20.74 -5.52
C TYR A 243 6.06 19.76 -5.87
N ILE A 244 5.73 18.47 -6.10
CA ILE A 244 6.71 17.45 -6.46
C ILE A 244 7.35 17.76 -7.82
N GLN A 245 6.60 18.28 -8.79
CA GLN A 245 7.15 18.69 -10.09
C GLN A 245 8.16 19.84 -9.95
N LEU A 246 7.88 20.81 -9.08
CA LEU A 246 8.80 21.92 -8.80
C LEU A 246 10.06 21.48 -8.04
N LEU A 247 9.96 20.41 -7.23
CA LEU A 247 11.06 19.91 -6.39
C LEU A 247 12.03 18.99 -7.15
N ARG A 248 11.50 18.09 -7.99
CA ARG A 248 12.23 17.03 -8.70
C ARG A 248 13.53 17.43 -9.43
N PRO A 249 13.62 18.60 -10.10
CA PRO A 249 14.80 18.90 -10.92
C PRO A 249 16.10 19.13 -10.14
N TRP A 250 16.01 19.48 -8.86
CA TRP A 250 17.16 20.00 -8.11
C TRP A 250 17.34 19.38 -6.72
N CYS A 251 16.26 18.98 -6.04
CA CYS A 251 16.37 18.37 -4.71
C CYS A 251 16.58 16.86 -4.83
N GLN A 252 17.66 16.35 -4.21
CA GLN A 252 17.99 14.92 -4.15
C GLN A 252 17.62 14.29 -2.80
N VAL A 253 17.06 15.06 -1.88
CA VAL A 253 16.61 14.56 -0.58
C VAL A 253 15.18 14.06 -0.74
N ASN A 254 14.84 12.95 -0.08
CA ASN A 254 13.49 12.37 -0.06
C ASN A 254 12.91 11.98 -1.44
N VAL A 255 13.76 11.58 -2.38
CA VAL A 255 13.34 11.21 -3.74
C VAL A 255 12.41 10.00 -3.72
N GLY A 256 12.66 9.00 -2.87
CA GLY A 256 11.84 7.82 -2.70
C GLY A 256 10.45 8.15 -2.17
N SER A 257 10.40 8.95 -1.10
CA SER A 257 9.18 9.43 -0.45
C SER A 257 8.33 10.26 -1.41
N CYS A 258 8.95 11.17 -2.17
CA CYS A 258 8.27 11.93 -3.22
C CYS A 258 7.70 11.04 -4.32
N ARG A 259 8.43 9.99 -4.74
CA ARG A 259 7.93 9.03 -5.74
C ARG A 259 6.77 8.21 -5.19
N PHE A 260 6.84 7.74 -3.95
CA PHE A 260 5.72 7.03 -3.31
C PHE A 260 4.47 7.90 -3.23
N MET A 261 4.61 9.15 -2.77
CA MET A 261 3.49 10.09 -2.65
C MET A 261 2.91 10.45 -4.02
N LEU A 262 3.76 10.64 -5.04
CA LEU A 262 3.29 10.85 -6.40
C LEU A 262 2.55 9.62 -6.94
N GLY A 263 3.03 8.41 -6.64
CA GLY A 263 2.34 7.16 -6.98
C GLY A 263 0.93 7.13 -6.42
N ARG A 264 0.74 7.52 -5.16
CA ARG A 264 -0.60 7.66 -4.56
C ARG A 264 -1.46 8.71 -5.26
N CYS A 265 -0.89 9.85 -5.65
CA CYS A 265 -1.63 10.86 -6.42
C CYS A 265 -2.09 10.29 -7.77
N TYR A 266 -1.25 9.49 -8.44
CA TYR A 266 -1.62 8.82 -9.69
C TYR A 266 -2.70 7.76 -9.51
N LEU A 267 -2.71 7.02 -8.39
CA LEU A 267 -3.81 6.09 -8.08
C LEU A 267 -5.14 6.82 -7.96
N VAL A 268 -5.18 7.94 -7.23
CA VAL A 268 -6.43 8.71 -7.03
C VAL A 268 -6.90 9.38 -8.33
N THR A 269 -5.97 9.79 -9.20
CA THR A 269 -6.30 10.36 -10.51
C THR A 269 -6.64 9.30 -11.57
N GLY A 270 -6.55 8.01 -11.24
CA GLY A 270 -6.87 6.90 -12.14
C GLY A 270 -5.74 6.48 -13.10
N GLU A 271 -4.55 7.06 -12.98
CA GLU A 271 -3.38 6.74 -13.81
C GLU A 271 -2.55 5.58 -13.20
N GLY A 272 -3.17 4.40 -13.09
CA GLY A 272 -2.61 3.25 -12.38
C GLY A 272 -1.22 2.78 -12.85
N GLN A 273 -0.93 2.83 -14.15
CA GLN A 273 0.37 2.41 -14.69
C GLN A 273 1.51 3.33 -14.26
N LYS A 274 1.31 4.66 -14.31
CA LYS A 274 2.31 5.63 -13.84
C LYS A 274 2.52 5.53 -12.34
N ALA A 275 1.46 5.21 -11.58
CA ALA A 275 1.56 4.95 -10.16
C ALA A 275 2.50 3.77 -9.87
N LEU A 276 2.35 2.68 -10.62
CA LEU A 276 3.13 1.46 -10.46
C LEU A 276 4.63 1.72 -10.71
N ASP A 277 4.98 2.46 -11.76
CA ASP A 277 6.35 2.87 -12.03
C ASP A 277 6.93 3.72 -10.89
N CYS A 278 6.13 4.65 -10.35
CA CYS A 278 6.52 5.47 -9.20
C CYS A 278 6.80 4.61 -7.95
N PHE A 279 5.99 3.59 -7.66
CA PHE A 279 6.20 2.68 -6.54
C PHE A 279 7.45 1.81 -6.72
N ARG A 280 7.70 1.29 -7.93
CA ARG A 280 8.93 0.52 -8.23
C ARG A 280 10.18 1.35 -8.00
N HIS A 281 10.15 2.61 -8.45
CA HIS A 281 11.27 3.50 -8.24
C HIS A 281 11.45 3.94 -6.79
N ALA A 282 10.37 4.09 -6.02
CA ALA A 282 10.48 4.39 -4.60
C ALA A 282 11.11 3.22 -3.82
N ALA A 283 10.89 1.98 -4.27
CA ALA A 283 11.45 0.78 -3.64
C ALA A 283 12.99 0.71 -3.66
N SER A 284 13.70 1.47 -4.50
CA SER A 284 15.17 1.51 -4.51
C SER A 284 15.77 2.37 -3.39
N GLU A 285 14.99 3.30 -2.84
CA GLU A 285 15.42 4.24 -1.80
C GLU A 285 14.91 3.85 -0.40
N VAL A 286 14.23 2.71 -0.30
CA VAL A 286 13.80 2.10 0.97
C VAL A 286 15.03 1.76 1.83
N GLY A 287 15.04 2.21 3.10
CA GLY A 287 16.18 2.07 4.02
C GLY A 287 17.14 3.26 4.04
N LYS A 288 16.90 4.30 3.23
CA LYS A 288 17.71 5.53 3.22
C LYS A 288 16.95 6.75 3.74
N GLU A 289 15.62 6.67 3.80
CA GLU A 289 14.75 7.82 4.08
C GLU A 289 13.85 7.52 5.28
N GLU A 290 13.81 8.45 6.25
CA GLU A 290 13.08 8.28 7.52
C GLU A 290 11.59 7.99 7.32
N PHE A 291 10.96 8.63 6.33
CA PHE A 291 9.54 8.42 6.03
C PHE A 291 9.26 7.01 5.54
N LEU A 292 10.07 6.48 4.62
CA LEU A 292 9.89 5.11 4.11
C LEU A 292 10.16 4.09 5.21
N ASP A 293 11.12 4.36 6.08
CA ASP A 293 11.37 3.50 7.25
C ASP A 293 10.20 3.54 8.22
N ARG A 294 9.60 4.72 8.47
CA ARG A 294 8.37 4.86 9.27
C ARG A 294 7.19 4.09 8.65
N LEU A 295 7.06 4.09 7.33
CA LEU A 295 6.03 3.33 6.61
C LEU A 295 6.20 1.81 6.75
N ILE A 296 7.45 1.34 6.89
CA ILE A 296 7.79 -0.07 6.96
C ILE A 296 7.75 -0.61 8.40
N ARG A 297 7.92 0.26 9.41
CA ARG A 297 7.81 -0.12 10.83
C ARG A 297 6.46 -0.80 11.08
N SER A 298 6.46 -2.11 11.24
CA SER A 298 5.32 -2.88 11.72
C SER A 298 5.37 -2.97 13.25
N GLU A 299 4.21 -2.86 13.91
CA GLU A 299 4.10 -3.14 15.36
C GLU A 299 4.42 -4.60 15.69
N ASP A 300 4.27 -5.50 14.71
CA ASP A 300 4.64 -6.90 14.84
C ASP A 300 6.16 -7.07 14.69
N GLY A 301 6.83 -7.34 15.80
CA GLY A 301 8.28 -7.46 15.96
C GLY A 301 8.95 -8.66 15.26
N GLU A 302 8.39 -9.19 14.18
CA GLU A 302 9.00 -10.25 13.37
C GLU A 302 9.58 -9.66 12.08
N ILE A 303 10.84 -9.20 12.14
CA ILE A 303 11.63 -8.81 10.97
C ILE A 303 12.06 -10.09 10.23
N VAL A 304 11.11 -10.74 9.54
CA VAL A 304 11.36 -11.99 8.79
C VAL A 304 11.65 -11.70 7.32
N SER A 305 11.37 -10.48 6.83
CA SER A 305 11.48 -10.11 5.42
C SER A 305 12.38 -8.89 5.20
N THR A 306 12.93 -8.78 3.98
CA THR A 306 13.73 -7.61 3.58
C THR A 306 12.88 -6.34 3.60
N PRO A 307 13.43 -5.16 3.92
CA PRO A 307 12.65 -3.91 4.01
C PRO A 307 11.95 -3.55 2.70
N LYS A 308 12.58 -3.88 1.56
CA LYS A 308 11.97 -3.73 0.23
C LYS A 308 10.73 -4.63 0.06
N MET A 309 10.75 -5.85 0.59
CA MET A 309 9.59 -6.76 0.56
C MET A 309 8.46 -6.26 1.46
N GLN A 310 8.78 -5.73 2.65
CA GLN A 310 7.78 -5.13 3.56
C GLN A 310 7.11 -3.91 2.92
N TYR A 311 7.89 -3.06 2.25
CA TYR A 311 7.37 -1.96 1.46
C TYR A 311 6.41 -2.45 0.37
N TYR A 312 6.81 -3.47 -0.40
CA TYR A 312 5.95 -4.02 -1.44
C TYR A 312 4.68 -4.68 -0.89
N ASP A 313 4.73 -5.32 0.28
CA ASP A 313 3.53 -5.85 0.93
C ASP A 313 2.54 -4.74 1.29
N LYS A 314 3.02 -3.61 1.82
CA LYS A 314 2.19 -2.42 2.07
C LYS A 314 1.59 -1.84 0.78
N VAL A 315 2.37 -1.77 -0.30
CA VAL A 315 1.89 -1.29 -1.61
C VAL A 315 0.86 -2.25 -2.21
N LEU A 316 1.04 -3.56 -2.08
CA LEU A 316 0.06 -4.57 -2.52
C LEU A 316 -1.25 -4.42 -1.77
N ARG A 317 -1.21 -4.33 -0.43
CA ARG A 317 -2.42 -4.07 0.38
C ARG A 317 -3.12 -2.77 -0.02
N LEU A 318 -2.35 -1.72 -0.35
CA LEU A 318 -2.93 -0.47 -0.85
C LEU A 318 -3.68 -0.67 -2.17
N LEU A 319 -3.08 -1.37 -3.13
CA LEU A 319 -3.69 -1.66 -4.43
C LEU A 319 -4.94 -2.56 -4.30
N ASP A 320 -4.90 -3.53 -3.38
CA ASP A 320 -6.04 -4.41 -3.07
C ASP A 320 -7.24 -3.58 -2.57
N VAL A 321 -7.00 -2.60 -1.68
CA VAL A 321 -8.05 -1.73 -1.12
C VAL A 321 -8.60 -0.75 -2.16
N VAL A 322 -7.76 -0.28 -3.08
CA VAL A 322 -8.22 0.56 -4.21
C VAL A 322 -9.02 -0.28 -5.23
N GLY A 323 -8.88 -1.62 -5.21
CA GLY A 323 -9.64 -2.53 -6.06
C GLY A 323 -9.10 -2.61 -7.50
N LEU A 324 -7.78 -2.52 -7.69
CA LEU A 324 -7.14 -2.60 -9.01
C LEU A 324 -6.35 -3.92 -9.17
N PRO A 325 -7.03 -5.05 -9.43
CA PRO A 325 -6.43 -6.38 -9.45
C PRO A 325 -5.35 -6.56 -10.53
N GLU A 326 -5.47 -5.90 -11.69
CA GLU A 326 -4.49 -6.02 -12.78
C GLU A 326 -3.13 -5.43 -12.38
N LEU A 327 -3.14 -4.31 -11.65
CA LEU A 327 -1.92 -3.66 -11.17
C LEU A 327 -1.24 -4.49 -10.08
N VAL A 328 -2.04 -5.13 -9.21
CA VAL A 328 -1.55 -6.06 -8.18
C VAL A 328 -0.78 -7.20 -8.83
N ILE A 329 -1.35 -7.81 -9.88
CA ILE A 329 -0.71 -8.90 -10.62
C ILE A 329 0.62 -8.44 -11.23
N GLN A 330 0.64 -7.29 -11.92
CA GLN A 330 1.85 -6.76 -12.55
C GLN A 330 2.95 -6.39 -11.55
N LEU A 331 2.57 -5.83 -10.40
CA LEU A 331 3.52 -5.51 -9.33
C LEU A 331 4.06 -6.81 -8.71
N ALA A 332 3.18 -7.74 -8.33
CA ALA A 332 3.56 -9.03 -7.75
C ALA A 332 4.43 -9.88 -8.67
N SER A 333 4.13 -9.93 -9.98
CA SER A 333 4.96 -10.63 -10.96
C SER A 333 6.34 -9.99 -11.09
N SER A 334 6.42 -8.64 -11.08
CA SER A 334 7.71 -7.95 -11.11
C SER A 334 8.53 -8.19 -9.84
N ILE A 335 7.89 -8.23 -8.67
CA ILE A 335 8.56 -8.55 -7.41
C ILE A 335 9.10 -9.99 -7.44
N LEU A 336 8.34 -10.95 -7.96
CA LEU A 336 8.82 -12.34 -8.10
C LEU A 336 10.04 -12.46 -9.02
N THR A 337 10.17 -11.61 -10.04
CA THR A 337 11.36 -11.59 -10.89
C THR A 337 12.56 -10.92 -10.23
N GLU A 338 12.33 -9.90 -9.38
CA GLU A 338 13.39 -9.17 -8.69
C GLU A 338 13.87 -9.88 -7.41
N VAL A 339 12.98 -10.58 -6.71
CA VAL A 339 13.23 -11.16 -5.39
C VAL A 339 13.60 -12.63 -5.53
N GLY A 340 14.91 -12.89 -5.60
CA GLY A 340 15.50 -14.23 -5.49
C GLY A 340 15.52 -14.82 -4.07
N GLY A 341 14.68 -14.33 -3.14
CA GLY A 341 14.73 -14.66 -1.71
C GLY A 341 13.39 -15.12 -1.11
N ASP A 342 13.49 -15.84 0.02
CA ASP A 342 12.46 -16.42 0.90
C ASP A 342 11.27 -17.12 0.25
N TRP A 343 11.27 -18.46 0.35
CA TRP A 343 10.18 -19.32 -0.12
C TRP A 343 8.81 -18.93 0.47
N LYS A 344 8.77 -18.40 1.70
CA LYS A 344 7.54 -17.92 2.36
C LYS A 344 6.95 -16.70 1.67
N SER A 345 7.79 -15.71 1.35
CA SER A 345 7.44 -14.47 0.63
C SER A 345 7.02 -14.77 -0.81
N GLN A 346 7.69 -15.73 -1.45
CA GLN A 346 7.26 -16.21 -2.77
C GLN A 346 5.91 -16.93 -2.69
N ALA A 347 5.64 -17.70 -1.64
CA ALA A 347 4.37 -18.38 -1.46
C ALA A 347 3.22 -17.38 -1.22
N THR A 348 3.43 -16.32 -0.42
CA THR A 348 2.41 -15.27 -0.22
C THR A 348 2.13 -14.52 -1.51
N LEU A 349 3.16 -14.09 -2.24
CA LEU A 349 3.01 -13.39 -3.53
C LEU A 349 2.27 -14.24 -4.56
N ARG A 350 2.66 -15.51 -4.75
CA ARG A 350 1.98 -16.40 -5.70
C ARG A 350 0.52 -16.67 -5.30
N THR A 351 0.23 -16.77 -4.00
CA THR A 351 -1.15 -16.89 -3.50
C THR A 351 -1.95 -15.61 -3.80
N CYS A 352 -1.33 -14.44 -3.67
CA CYS A 352 -1.95 -13.15 -4.01
C CYS A 352 -2.25 -13.06 -5.52
N ILE A 353 -1.28 -13.41 -6.37
CA ILE A 353 -1.46 -13.47 -7.84
C ILE A 353 -2.62 -14.41 -8.20
N PHE A 354 -2.65 -15.60 -7.61
CA PHE A 354 -3.73 -16.57 -7.83
C PHE A 354 -5.11 -15.98 -7.51
N LYS A 355 -5.28 -15.37 -6.34
CA LYS A 355 -6.56 -14.77 -5.93
C LYS A 355 -7.02 -13.70 -6.91
N HIS A 356 -6.14 -12.79 -7.30
CA HIS A 356 -6.50 -11.70 -8.22
C HIS A 356 -6.79 -12.18 -9.66
N HIS A 357 -6.05 -13.17 -10.19
CA HIS A 357 -6.42 -13.79 -11.48
C HIS A 357 -7.74 -14.52 -11.41
N LEU A 358 -8.04 -15.16 -10.27
CA LEU A 358 -9.32 -15.81 -10.05
C LEU A 358 -10.46 -14.77 -10.01
N ASP A 359 -10.27 -13.64 -9.33
CA ASP A 359 -11.26 -12.57 -9.28
C ASP A 359 -11.53 -11.96 -10.65
N LEU A 360 -10.50 -11.79 -11.49
CA LEU A 360 -10.60 -11.33 -12.88
C LEU A 360 -11.22 -12.36 -13.85
N GLY A 361 -11.25 -13.65 -13.48
CA GLY A 361 -11.75 -14.73 -14.35
C GLY A 361 -10.74 -15.26 -15.38
N HIS A 362 -9.46 -14.97 -15.20
CA HIS A 362 -8.38 -15.53 -16.01
C HIS A 362 -8.00 -16.93 -15.53
N ASN A 363 -8.85 -17.92 -15.82
CA ASN A 363 -8.78 -19.27 -15.26
C ASN A 363 -7.47 -20.01 -15.59
N SER A 364 -6.97 -19.89 -16.82
CA SER A 364 -5.71 -20.52 -17.25
C SER A 364 -4.50 -19.96 -16.49
N GLN A 365 -4.41 -18.63 -16.37
CA GLN A 365 -3.34 -17.95 -15.65
C GLN A 365 -3.41 -18.22 -14.14
N ALA A 366 -4.62 -18.28 -13.57
CA ALA A 366 -4.82 -18.66 -12.17
C ALA A 366 -4.30 -20.10 -11.91
N TYR A 367 -4.61 -21.03 -12.83
CA TYR A 367 -4.11 -22.41 -12.72
C TYR A 367 -2.58 -22.48 -12.83
N GLU A 368 -1.97 -21.75 -13.77
CA GLU A 368 -0.51 -21.66 -13.88
C GLU A 368 0.13 -21.14 -12.59
N ALA A 369 -0.41 -20.05 -12.01
CA ALA A 369 0.06 -19.50 -10.75
C ALA A 369 -0.02 -20.51 -9.59
N LEU A 370 -1.09 -21.32 -9.55
CA LEU A 370 -1.30 -22.36 -8.55
C LEU A 370 -0.26 -23.47 -8.62
N THR A 371 0.14 -23.89 -9.84
CA THR A 371 1.16 -24.94 -10.00
C THR A 371 2.55 -24.51 -9.53
N GLN A 372 2.81 -23.19 -9.48
CA GLN A 372 4.10 -22.62 -9.09
C GLN A 372 4.21 -22.36 -7.57
N ILE A 373 3.17 -22.63 -6.77
CA ILE A 373 3.20 -22.42 -5.32
C ILE A 373 4.11 -23.49 -4.67
N PRO A 374 5.15 -23.09 -3.90
CA PRO A 374 6.09 -24.03 -3.29
C PRO A 374 5.54 -24.74 -2.03
N ASP A 375 4.52 -24.17 -1.38
CA ASP A 375 3.89 -24.71 -0.18
C ASP A 375 2.65 -25.55 -0.53
N SER A 376 2.70 -26.84 -0.20
CA SER A 376 1.62 -27.79 -0.49
C SER A 376 0.32 -27.46 0.25
N SER A 377 0.40 -26.94 1.48
CA SER A 377 -0.79 -26.61 2.26
C SER A 377 -1.59 -25.46 1.63
N ARG A 378 -0.91 -24.36 1.33
CA ARG A 378 -1.49 -23.20 0.63
C ARG A 378 -1.95 -23.55 -0.78
N GLN A 379 -1.22 -24.43 -1.48
CA GLN A 379 -1.63 -24.90 -2.80
C GLN A 379 -2.98 -25.64 -2.75
N LEU A 380 -3.20 -26.48 -1.75
CA LEU A 380 -4.48 -27.18 -1.57
C LEU A 380 -5.63 -26.23 -1.25
N ASP A 381 -5.40 -25.20 -0.44
CA ASP A 381 -6.42 -24.20 -0.13
C ASP A 381 -6.77 -23.33 -1.34
N CYS A 382 -5.76 -22.93 -2.13
CA CYS A 382 -5.98 -22.26 -3.42
C CYS A 382 -6.74 -23.16 -4.40
N LEU A 383 -6.41 -24.46 -4.45
CA LEU A 383 -7.10 -25.42 -5.31
C LEU A 383 -8.57 -25.57 -4.91
N ARG A 384 -8.85 -25.66 -3.61
CA ARG A 384 -10.22 -25.67 -3.09
C ARG A 384 -10.96 -24.43 -3.58
N GLN A 385 -10.38 -23.23 -3.39
CA GLN A 385 -10.96 -21.96 -3.83
C GLN A 385 -11.23 -21.93 -5.34
N LEU A 386 -10.28 -22.38 -6.17
CA LEU A 386 -10.43 -22.46 -7.63
C LEU A 386 -11.64 -23.32 -8.02
N VAL A 387 -11.75 -24.52 -7.44
CA VAL A 387 -12.86 -25.44 -7.73
C VAL A 387 -14.20 -24.81 -7.32
N VAL A 388 -14.28 -24.10 -6.19
CA VAL A 388 -15.50 -23.40 -5.77
C VAL A 388 -15.92 -22.38 -6.81
N VAL A 389 -15.02 -21.46 -7.12
CA VAL A 389 -15.33 -20.27 -7.91
C VAL A 389 -15.67 -20.67 -9.34
N LEU A 390 -14.97 -21.65 -9.91
CA LEU A 390 -15.30 -22.16 -11.25
C LEU A 390 -16.67 -22.87 -11.29
N CYS A 391 -17.03 -23.59 -10.22
CA CYS A 391 -18.35 -24.22 -10.13
C CYS A 391 -19.47 -23.17 -9.99
N GLU A 392 -19.28 -22.15 -9.15
CA GLU A 392 -20.23 -21.04 -8.98
C GLU A 392 -20.39 -20.21 -10.26
N ARG A 393 -19.32 -20.03 -11.03
CA ARG A 393 -19.34 -19.34 -12.34
C ARG A 393 -19.83 -20.22 -13.49
N SER A 394 -20.13 -21.49 -13.27
CA SER A 394 -20.53 -22.47 -14.30
C SER A 394 -19.50 -22.72 -15.42
N GLN A 395 -18.22 -22.38 -15.20
CA GLN A 395 -17.12 -22.58 -16.16
C GLN A 395 -16.56 -24.01 -16.03
N LEU A 396 -17.39 -25.00 -16.33
CA LEU A 396 -17.09 -26.41 -16.10
C LEU A 396 -16.11 -27.02 -17.12
N GLN A 397 -16.02 -26.43 -18.33
CA GLN A 397 -15.13 -26.90 -19.39
C GLN A 397 -13.66 -26.75 -18.99
N ASP A 398 -13.26 -25.55 -18.55
CA ASP A 398 -11.92 -25.25 -18.06
C ASP A 398 -11.50 -26.22 -16.95
N LEU A 399 -12.40 -26.52 -16.01
CA LEU A 399 -12.14 -27.45 -14.91
C LEU A 399 -11.81 -28.87 -15.39
N VAL A 400 -12.43 -29.35 -16.46
CA VAL A 400 -12.19 -30.69 -17.00
C VAL A 400 -10.91 -30.73 -17.84
N GLU A 401 -10.64 -29.65 -18.59
CA GLU A 401 -9.52 -29.55 -19.52
C GLU A 401 -8.17 -29.34 -18.82
N PHE A 402 -8.14 -28.76 -17.61
CA PHE A 402 -6.87 -28.54 -16.90
C PHE A 402 -6.11 -29.85 -16.63
N PRO A 403 -4.77 -29.89 -16.80
CA PRO A 403 -4.00 -31.13 -16.69
C PRO A 403 -3.79 -31.65 -15.24
N TYR A 404 -4.07 -30.86 -14.20
CA TYR A 404 -3.91 -31.18 -12.76
C TYR A 404 -2.70 -32.08 -12.42
N VAL A 405 -1.49 -31.72 -12.87
CA VAL A 405 -0.28 -32.52 -12.63
C VAL A 405 -0.06 -32.66 -11.12
N ASN A 406 0.04 -33.90 -10.61
CA ASN A 406 0.16 -34.26 -9.19
C ASN A 406 -0.98 -33.83 -8.24
N LEU A 407 -2.00 -33.12 -8.74
CA LEU A 407 -3.14 -32.63 -7.94
C LEU A 407 -4.46 -33.39 -8.24
N HIS A 408 -4.41 -34.37 -9.14
CA HIS A 408 -5.58 -35.15 -9.56
C HIS A 408 -6.40 -35.71 -8.40
N ASN A 409 -5.75 -36.40 -7.46
CA ASN A 409 -6.45 -37.06 -6.35
C ASN A 409 -7.11 -36.04 -5.42
N GLU A 410 -6.47 -34.88 -5.24
CA GLU A 410 -6.96 -33.80 -4.38
C GLU A 410 -8.17 -33.11 -5.01
N VAL A 411 -8.15 -32.82 -6.31
CA VAL A 411 -9.32 -32.27 -7.03
C VAL A 411 -10.51 -33.22 -6.92
N VAL A 412 -10.29 -34.53 -7.14
CA VAL A 412 -11.34 -35.54 -7.01
C VAL A 412 -11.89 -35.56 -5.58
N ALA A 413 -11.01 -35.57 -4.56
CA ALA A 413 -11.44 -35.55 -3.16
C ALA A 413 -12.25 -34.30 -2.80
N ILE A 414 -11.87 -33.13 -3.32
CA ILE A 414 -12.58 -31.86 -3.11
C ILE A 414 -13.97 -31.90 -3.78
N ILE A 415 -14.05 -32.31 -5.04
CA ILE A 415 -15.32 -32.40 -5.77
C ILE A 415 -16.22 -33.46 -5.14
N GLU A 416 -15.69 -34.62 -4.75
CA GLU A 416 -16.43 -35.66 -4.04
C GLU A 416 -16.98 -35.18 -2.68
N SER A 417 -16.14 -34.50 -1.89
CA SER A 417 -16.56 -33.94 -0.60
C SER A 417 -17.70 -32.93 -0.78
N ARG A 418 -17.60 -32.07 -1.79
CA ARG A 418 -18.65 -31.10 -2.11
C ARG A 418 -19.90 -31.73 -2.68
N ALA A 419 -19.75 -32.70 -3.58
CA ALA A 419 -20.87 -33.45 -4.14
C ALA A 419 -21.70 -34.09 -3.01
N ARG A 420 -21.04 -34.66 -1.99
CA ARG A 420 -21.69 -35.26 -0.81
C ARG A 420 -22.30 -34.23 0.16
N ALA A 421 -21.74 -33.02 0.24
CA ALA A 421 -22.18 -31.99 1.18
C ALA A 421 -23.31 -31.09 0.64
N VAL A 422 -23.32 -30.83 -0.68
CA VAL A 422 -24.27 -29.90 -1.32
C VAL A 422 -25.58 -30.60 -1.69
N ASP A 423 -26.68 -29.85 -1.70
CA ASP A 423 -27.99 -30.32 -2.14
C ASP A 423 -28.02 -30.63 -3.64
N LEU A 424 -28.52 -31.83 -3.98
CA LEU A 424 -28.59 -32.38 -5.33
C LEU A 424 -29.33 -31.49 -6.36
N MET A 425 -30.18 -30.58 -5.89
CA MET A 425 -31.05 -29.75 -6.74
C MET A 425 -30.44 -28.39 -7.12
N THR A 426 -29.32 -27.99 -6.48
CA THR A 426 -28.72 -26.66 -6.70
C THR A 426 -27.55 -26.70 -7.68
N HIS A 427 -26.61 -27.63 -7.49
CA HIS A 427 -25.40 -27.75 -8.30
C HIS A 427 -25.10 -29.22 -8.64
N ASN A 428 -24.87 -29.51 -9.93
CA ASN A 428 -24.69 -30.86 -10.44
C ASN A 428 -23.24 -31.36 -10.32
N TYR A 429 -22.69 -31.38 -9.09
CA TYR A 429 -21.30 -31.83 -8.85
C TYR A 429 -21.05 -33.30 -9.26
N TYR A 430 -22.06 -34.17 -9.17
CA TYR A 430 -21.93 -35.57 -9.60
C TYR A 430 -21.84 -35.71 -11.13
N GLU A 431 -22.58 -34.91 -11.89
CA GLU A 431 -22.50 -34.89 -13.36
C GLU A 431 -21.14 -34.34 -13.82
N LEU A 432 -20.63 -33.32 -13.12
CA LEU A 432 -19.29 -32.77 -13.33
C LEU A 432 -18.20 -33.81 -13.04
N LEU A 433 -18.29 -34.51 -11.91
CA LEU A 433 -17.32 -35.54 -11.52
C LEU A 433 -17.33 -36.71 -12.50
N TYR A 434 -18.49 -37.07 -13.03
CA TYR A 434 -18.61 -38.03 -14.11
C TYR A 434 -17.92 -37.57 -15.40
N ALA A 435 -18.23 -36.36 -15.88
CA ALA A 435 -17.61 -35.80 -17.08
C ALA A 435 -16.08 -35.74 -16.93
N PHE A 436 -15.59 -35.36 -15.76
CA PHE A 436 -14.18 -35.33 -15.40
C PHE A 436 -13.50 -36.70 -15.50
N HIS A 437 -14.12 -37.76 -14.98
CA HIS A 437 -13.58 -39.10 -15.06
C HIS A 437 -13.65 -39.70 -16.48
N VAL A 438 -14.70 -39.41 -17.24
CA VAL A 438 -14.87 -39.86 -18.63
C VAL A 438 -13.80 -39.22 -19.54
N PHE A 439 -13.56 -37.91 -19.41
CA PHE A 439 -12.55 -37.19 -20.16
C PHE A 439 -11.14 -37.78 -19.98
N ARG A 440 -10.84 -38.27 -18.77
CA ARG A 440 -9.55 -38.88 -18.41
C ARG A 440 -9.50 -40.40 -18.59
N HIS A 441 -10.50 -40.97 -19.27
CA HIS A 441 -10.65 -42.41 -19.53
C HIS A 441 -10.68 -43.29 -18.26
N ASN A 442 -11.01 -42.72 -17.11
CA ASN A 442 -11.14 -43.44 -15.84
C ASN A 442 -12.58 -43.95 -15.66
N TYR A 443 -13.03 -44.81 -16.58
CA TYR A 443 -14.41 -45.30 -16.63
C TYR A 443 -14.85 -46.03 -15.36
N ARG A 444 -13.92 -46.65 -14.63
CA ARG A 444 -14.23 -47.35 -13.39
C ARG A 444 -14.75 -46.41 -12.31
N LYS A 445 -14.01 -45.31 -12.08
CA LYS A 445 -14.39 -44.29 -11.10
C LYS A 445 -15.62 -43.52 -11.56
N ALA A 446 -15.75 -43.25 -12.87
CA ALA A 446 -16.96 -42.65 -13.44
C ALA A 446 -18.23 -43.47 -13.14
N GLY A 447 -18.16 -44.79 -13.30
CA GLY A 447 -19.25 -45.71 -12.97
C GLY A 447 -19.63 -45.70 -11.49
N THR A 448 -18.63 -45.75 -10.60
CA THR A 448 -18.84 -45.66 -9.14
C THR A 448 -19.54 -44.35 -8.73
N VAL A 449 -19.12 -43.23 -9.28
CA VAL A 449 -19.69 -41.90 -8.97
C VAL A 449 -21.15 -41.81 -9.42
N MET A 450 -21.47 -42.28 -10.63
CA MET A 450 -22.85 -42.28 -11.13
C MET A 450 -23.76 -43.25 -10.36
N PHE A 451 -23.22 -44.38 -9.91
CA PHE A 451 -23.94 -45.29 -9.02
C PHE A 451 -24.24 -44.64 -7.66
N GLU A 452 -23.26 -43.97 -7.05
CA GLU A 452 -23.45 -43.21 -5.81
C GLU A 452 -24.50 -42.10 -5.98
N TYR A 453 -24.46 -41.39 -7.11
CA TYR A 453 -25.44 -40.35 -7.45
C TYR A 453 -26.86 -40.91 -7.57
N GLY A 454 -27.04 -42.01 -8.31
CA GLY A 454 -28.34 -42.69 -8.45
C GLY A 454 -28.91 -43.18 -7.11
N MET A 455 -28.06 -43.76 -6.26
CA MET A 455 -28.44 -44.18 -4.91
C MET A 455 -28.90 -43.01 -4.03
N ARG A 456 -28.20 -41.87 -4.10
CA ARG A 456 -28.56 -40.69 -3.33
C ARG A 456 -29.83 -40.02 -3.85
N LEU A 457 -30.00 -39.93 -5.17
CA LEU A 457 -31.24 -39.45 -5.80
C LEU A 457 -32.46 -40.28 -5.35
N GLY A 458 -32.34 -41.61 -5.31
CA GLY A 458 -33.42 -42.48 -4.85
C GLY A 458 -33.79 -42.29 -3.37
N ARG A 459 -32.83 -41.85 -2.54
CA ARG A 459 -33.05 -41.57 -1.11
C ARG A 459 -33.66 -40.19 -0.87
N GLU A 460 -33.11 -39.16 -1.52
CA GLU A 460 -33.42 -37.75 -1.25
C GLU A 460 -34.54 -37.19 -2.13
N VAL A 461 -34.71 -37.69 -3.36
CA VAL A 461 -35.64 -37.13 -4.36
C VAL A 461 -36.63 -38.19 -4.83
N ARG A 462 -37.67 -38.45 -4.03
CA ARG A 462 -38.78 -39.36 -4.36
C ARG A 462 -39.82 -38.72 -5.28
N THR A 463 -39.37 -38.19 -6.42
CA THR A 463 -40.25 -37.63 -7.47
C THR A 463 -40.11 -38.44 -8.74
N LEU A 464 -41.11 -38.38 -9.63
CA LEU A 464 -41.09 -39.10 -10.91
C LEU A 464 -39.85 -38.71 -11.76
N ARG A 465 -39.52 -37.41 -11.80
CA ARG A 465 -38.31 -36.89 -12.44
C ARG A 465 -37.01 -37.36 -11.77
N GLY A 466 -37.03 -37.56 -10.45
CA GLY A 466 -35.91 -38.14 -9.69
C GLY A 466 -35.66 -39.60 -10.04
N LEU A 467 -36.73 -40.40 -10.20
CA LEU A 467 -36.66 -41.80 -10.62
C LEU A 467 -36.14 -41.93 -12.06
N GLU A 468 -36.59 -41.07 -12.99
CA GLU A 468 -36.07 -41.03 -14.36
C GLU A 468 -34.57 -40.72 -14.38
N LYS A 469 -34.13 -39.73 -13.59
CA LYS A 469 -32.71 -39.42 -13.43
C LYS A 469 -31.94 -40.59 -12.83
N GLN A 470 -32.49 -41.25 -11.80
CA GLN A 470 -31.88 -42.43 -11.19
C GLN A 470 -31.66 -43.55 -12.21
N GLY A 471 -32.66 -43.85 -13.05
CA GLY A 471 -32.53 -44.82 -14.13
C GLY A 471 -31.42 -44.45 -15.12
N ASN A 472 -31.34 -43.17 -15.51
CA ASN A 472 -30.28 -42.66 -16.38
C ASN A 472 -28.88 -42.78 -15.73
N CYS A 473 -28.75 -42.56 -14.42
CA CYS A 473 -27.49 -42.70 -13.69
C CYS A 473 -27.01 -44.16 -13.67
N TYR A 474 -27.89 -45.12 -13.40
CA TYR A 474 -27.54 -46.54 -13.44
C TYR A 474 -27.19 -47.00 -14.86
N LEU A 475 -27.92 -46.55 -15.87
CA LEU A 475 -27.58 -46.82 -17.27
C LEU A 475 -26.19 -46.27 -17.62
N ALA A 476 -25.88 -45.05 -17.21
CA ALA A 476 -24.55 -44.45 -17.40
C ALA A 476 -23.44 -45.26 -16.68
N ALA A 477 -23.71 -45.75 -15.46
CA ALA A 477 -22.78 -46.59 -14.72
C ALA A 477 -22.52 -47.94 -15.42
N VAL A 478 -23.56 -48.62 -15.88
CA VAL A 478 -23.45 -49.87 -16.64
C VAL A 478 -22.67 -49.65 -17.93
N ASN A 479 -22.95 -48.57 -18.66
CA ASN A 479 -22.22 -48.21 -19.87
C ASN A 479 -20.74 -47.98 -19.59
N CYS A 480 -20.39 -47.28 -18.50
CA CYS A 480 -19.00 -47.08 -18.11
C CYS A 480 -18.29 -48.39 -17.72
N LEU A 481 -18.96 -49.30 -17.02
CA LEU A 481 -18.37 -50.60 -16.65
C LEU A 481 -18.19 -51.53 -17.85
N ARG A 482 -19.08 -51.47 -18.85
CA ARG A 482 -18.95 -52.23 -20.11
C ARG A 482 -17.78 -51.75 -20.98
N LEU A 483 -17.34 -50.51 -20.83
CA LEU A 483 -16.15 -49.99 -21.53
C LEU A 483 -14.83 -50.52 -20.93
N ILE A 484 -14.89 -51.20 -19.78
CA ILE A 484 -13.72 -51.74 -19.06
C ILE A 484 -13.66 -53.24 -19.29
N ARG A 485 -12.46 -53.82 -19.18
CA ARG A 485 -12.31 -55.28 -19.15
C ARG A 485 -13.12 -55.88 -17.99
N PRO A 486 -13.77 -57.04 -18.21
CA PRO A 486 -14.67 -57.65 -17.23
C PRO A 486 -14.00 -57.93 -15.88
N GLU A 487 -12.69 -58.20 -15.87
CA GLU A 487 -11.88 -58.44 -14.66
C GLU A 487 -11.82 -57.25 -13.68
N TYR A 488 -12.06 -56.02 -14.16
CA TYR A 488 -12.02 -54.79 -13.36
C TYR A 488 -13.38 -54.10 -13.25
N ALA A 489 -14.45 -54.74 -13.71
CA ALA A 489 -15.80 -54.19 -13.78
C ALA A 489 -16.61 -54.42 -12.50
N TRP A 490 -16.12 -53.85 -11.38
CA TRP A 490 -16.75 -53.94 -10.07
C TRP A 490 -16.73 -52.60 -9.33
N ILE A 491 -17.80 -52.33 -8.59
CA ILE A 491 -18.00 -51.13 -7.77
C ILE A 491 -17.93 -51.51 -6.29
N VAL A 492 -17.32 -50.64 -5.49
CA VAL A 492 -17.26 -50.77 -4.03
C VAL A 492 -18.34 -49.89 -3.42
N HIS A 493 -19.25 -50.50 -2.66
CA HIS A 493 -20.27 -49.78 -1.92
C HIS A 493 -20.25 -50.20 -0.44
N PRO A 494 -20.35 -49.27 0.53
CA PRO A 494 -20.62 -49.68 1.90
C PRO A 494 -22.03 -50.27 1.99
N ALA A 495 -22.14 -51.46 2.58
CA ALA A 495 -23.36 -52.26 2.65
C ALA A 495 -24.57 -51.45 3.13
N SER A 496 -25.74 -51.77 2.60
CA SER A 496 -27.02 -51.14 2.93
C SER A 496 -27.33 -51.29 4.43
N GLY A 497 -26.93 -50.31 5.24
CA GLY A 497 -27.03 -50.33 6.70
C GLY A 497 -25.86 -49.67 7.43
N ALA A 498 -24.74 -49.39 6.75
CA ALA A 498 -23.65 -48.61 7.32
C ALA A 498 -24.07 -47.14 7.46
N VAL A 499 -24.13 -46.65 8.70
CA VAL A 499 -24.36 -45.23 9.00
C VAL A 499 -23.19 -44.44 8.41
N TYR A 500 -23.45 -43.67 7.36
CA TYR A 500 -22.52 -42.64 6.91
C TYR A 500 -22.52 -41.54 7.96
N ASP A 501 -21.49 -41.50 8.82
CA ASP A 501 -21.20 -40.29 9.56
C ASP A 501 -20.77 -39.23 8.54
N ARG A 502 -21.56 -38.16 8.44
CA ARG A 502 -21.20 -36.97 7.66
C ARG A 502 -19.84 -36.49 8.15
N PRO A 503 -18.85 -36.22 7.28
CA PRO A 503 -17.62 -35.55 7.69
C PRO A 503 -17.99 -34.20 8.32
N GLY A 504 -17.76 -34.03 9.64
CA GLY A 504 -18.15 -32.85 10.41
C GLY A 504 -19.38 -33.00 11.31
N ALA A 505 -20.02 -34.17 11.36
CA ALA A 505 -21.04 -34.44 12.38
C ALA A 505 -20.39 -34.50 13.77
N SER A 506 -20.92 -33.74 14.74
CA SER A 506 -20.46 -33.81 16.12
C SER A 506 -20.53 -35.25 16.64
N PRO A 507 -19.52 -35.75 17.37
CA PRO A 507 -19.54 -37.09 17.93
C PRO A 507 -20.81 -37.27 18.76
N LYS A 508 -21.59 -38.31 18.47
CA LYS A 508 -22.76 -38.64 19.30
C LYS A 508 -22.25 -38.93 20.72
N ARG A 509 -22.80 -38.23 21.69
CA ARG A 509 -22.49 -38.41 23.11
C ARG A 509 -23.64 -39.14 23.77
N ASN A 510 -23.32 -40.05 24.68
CA ASN A 510 -24.30 -40.68 25.54
C ASN A 510 -24.90 -39.67 26.52
N HIS A 511 -25.95 -40.07 27.24
CA HIS A 511 -26.58 -39.26 28.28
C HIS A 511 -25.60 -38.79 29.37
N ASP A 512 -24.46 -39.48 29.51
CA ASP A 512 -23.36 -39.18 30.44
C ASP A 512 -22.21 -38.34 29.83
N GLY A 513 -22.36 -37.86 28.58
CA GLY A 513 -21.38 -36.96 27.94
C GLY A 513 -20.14 -37.63 27.34
N GLU A 514 -20.00 -38.95 27.45
CA GLU A 514 -18.93 -39.72 26.79
C GLU A 514 -19.20 -39.90 25.29
N CYS A 515 -18.16 -39.77 24.45
CA CYS A 515 -18.24 -40.02 23.01
C CYS A 515 -18.49 -41.51 22.76
N THR A 516 -19.57 -41.85 22.06
CA THR A 516 -19.81 -43.23 21.62
C THR A 516 -18.74 -43.63 20.60
N ALA A 517 -18.12 -44.80 20.79
CA ALA A 517 -17.23 -45.37 19.78
C ALA A 517 -17.98 -45.55 18.44
N ALA A 518 -17.37 -45.09 17.35
CA ALA A 518 -17.92 -45.29 16.01
C ALA A 518 -18.11 -46.80 15.73
N PRO A 519 -19.23 -47.23 15.14
CA PRO A 519 -19.42 -48.64 14.82
C PRO A 519 -18.35 -49.10 13.82
N THR A 520 -17.55 -50.08 14.23
CA THR A 520 -16.36 -50.61 13.52
C THR A 520 -16.68 -51.52 12.33
N ASN A 521 -17.95 -51.77 12.02
CA ASN A 521 -18.32 -52.60 10.87
C ASN A 521 -18.80 -51.74 9.70
N ARG A 522 -17.84 -51.17 8.96
CA ARG A 522 -18.09 -50.80 7.56
C ARG A 522 -18.07 -52.10 6.75
N GLN A 523 -19.18 -52.82 6.70
CA GLN A 523 -19.33 -53.93 5.75
C GLN A 523 -19.24 -53.32 4.34
N ILE A 524 -18.36 -53.87 3.51
CA ILE A 524 -18.11 -53.41 2.15
C ILE A 524 -18.70 -54.47 1.21
N GLU A 525 -19.65 -54.08 0.37
CA GLU A 525 -20.24 -54.91 -0.68
C GLU A 525 -19.56 -54.58 -2.01
N ILE A 526 -19.18 -55.63 -2.75
CA ILE A 526 -18.65 -55.52 -4.11
C ILE A 526 -19.81 -55.84 -5.05
N LEU A 527 -20.20 -54.85 -5.86
CA LEU A 527 -21.26 -55.01 -6.85
C LEU A 527 -20.62 -55.28 -8.21
N GLU A 528 -20.99 -56.41 -8.81
CA GLU A 528 -20.63 -56.78 -10.17
C GLU A 528 -21.69 -56.28 -11.16
N LEU A 529 -21.35 -56.25 -12.45
CA LEU A 529 -22.23 -55.80 -13.53
C LEU A 529 -23.64 -56.43 -13.50
N GLY A 530 -23.72 -57.72 -13.20
CA GLY A 530 -25.01 -58.45 -13.15
C GLY A 530 -25.91 -58.07 -11.97
N ASP A 531 -25.39 -57.42 -10.94
CA ASP A 531 -26.16 -56.92 -9.80
C ASP A 531 -26.62 -55.47 -9.99
N LEU A 532 -26.00 -54.74 -10.92
CA LEU A 532 -26.44 -53.40 -11.35
C LEU A 532 -27.56 -53.45 -12.40
N GLU A 533 -27.64 -54.56 -13.15
CA GLU A 533 -28.69 -54.79 -14.15
C GLU A 533 -29.99 -55.34 -13.55
N LYS A 534 -29.94 -55.90 -12.33
CA LYS A 534 -31.10 -56.34 -11.55
C LYS A 534 -31.71 -55.16 -10.80
#